data_AF-A0A661EQ94-F1
#
_entry.id   AF-A0A661EQ94-F1
#
_cell.length_a   1.000
_cell.length_b   1.000
_cell.length_c   1.000
_cell.angle_alpha   90.00
_cell.angle_beta   90.00
_cell.angle_gamma   90.00
#
_symmetry.space_group_name_H-M   'P 1'
#
loop_
_entity.id
_entity.type
_entity.pdbx_description
1 polymer ?
#
loop_
_entity_poly.entity_id
_entity_poly.type
_entity_poly.pdbx_seq_one_letter_code
_entity_poly.pdbx_strand_id
1 'polypeptide(L)'
;RLDPRWLTSFGLVCCAVGIAITMLIGDSGLPLAVIFGLALTGIGIAGYSAPNTHAAMSAVDRRQLGVTAGILQTSRLCGQMISLGIPIMLFSLLLGQQADLAETDPAQLLQALYIAFTLFTGLNLLAAAVSWMRPSTHPSPSQ
;
A
#
# COMPACT_ATOMS: atom_id res chain seq x y z
N ARG A 1 19.09 17.81 -3.91
CA ARG A 1 17.65 17.48 -4.00
C ARG A 1 17.58 15.98 -4.17
N LEU A 2 16.93 15.24 -3.26
CA LEU A 2 16.70 13.81 -3.47
C LEU A 2 15.65 13.66 -4.56
N ASP A 3 15.92 12.79 -5.52
CA ASP A 3 15.01 12.55 -6.64
C ASP A 3 13.71 11.92 -6.09
N PRO A 4 12.52 12.46 -6.39
CA PRO A 4 11.26 12.01 -5.78
C PRO A 4 10.99 10.50 -5.94
N ARG A 5 11.55 9.89 -6.99
CA ARG A 5 11.51 8.43 -7.23
C ARG A 5 12.03 7.61 -6.05
N TRP A 6 13.09 8.07 -5.40
CA TRP A 6 13.76 7.32 -4.33
C TRP A 6 12.91 7.32 -3.07
N LEU A 7 12.32 8.47 -2.77
CA LEU A 7 11.43 8.62 -1.62
C LEU A 7 10.14 7.80 -1.81
N THR A 8 9.54 7.83 -3.00
CA THR A 8 8.35 7.02 -3.32
C THR A 8 8.64 5.54 -3.25
N SER A 9 9.74 5.08 -3.86
CA SER A 9 10.09 3.66 -3.88
C SER A 9 10.47 3.14 -2.49
N PHE A 10 11.21 3.94 -1.70
CA PHE A 10 11.51 3.62 -0.30
C PHE A 10 10.23 3.49 0.53
N GLY A 11 9.29 4.44 0.39
CA GLY A 11 8.01 4.38 1.10
C GLY A 11 7.21 3.11 0.79
N LEU A 12 7.18 2.70 -0.49
CA LEU A 12 6.51 1.46 -0.92
C LEU A 12 7.18 0.20 -0.38
N VAL A 13 8.52 0.17 -0.31
CA VAL A 13 9.27 -0.92 0.33
C VAL A 13 8.99 -0.96 1.83
N CYS A 14 8.94 0.19 2.51
CA CYS A 14 8.57 0.25 3.93
C CYS A 14 7.16 -0.31 4.19
N CYS A 15 6.18 -0.01 3.32
CA CYS A 15 4.85 -0.62 3.40
C CYS A 15 4.92 -2.15 3.24
N ALA A 16 5.65 -2.66 2.25
CA ALA A 16 5.81 -4.09 2.02
C ALA A 16 6.43 -4.80 3.23
N VAL A 17 7.49 -4.22 3.81
CA VAL A 17 8.15 -4.75 5.01
C VAL A 17 7.24 -4.66 6.24
N GLY A 18 6.50 -3.56 6.41
CA GLY A 18 5.56 -3.38 7.50
C GLY A 18 4.48 -4.46 7.50
N ILE A 19 3.88 -4.73 6.33
CA ILE A 19 2.89 -5.80 6.15
C ILE A 19 3.54 -7.17 6.39
N ALA A 20 4.74 -7.42 5.87
CA ALA A 20 5.45 -8.68 6.11
C ALA A 20 5.74 -8.94 7.60
N ILE A 21 6.08 -7.90 8.38
CA ILE A 21 6.26 -8.01 9.84
C ILE A 21 4.94 -8.38 10.52
N THR A 22 3.81 -7.83 10.08
CA THR A 22 2.49 -8.20 10.64
C THR A 22 2.11 -9.66 10.39
N MET A 23 2.72 -10.34 9.42
CA MET A 23 2.54 -11.78 9.20
C MET A 23 3.21 -12.65 10.26
N LEU A 24 4.20 -12.14 11.02
CA LEU A 24 4.90 -12.92 12.04
C LEU A 24 4.04 -13.21 13.30
N ILE A 25 2.76 -12.78 13.27
CA ILE A 25 1.80 -12.95 14.36
C ILE A 25 1.43 -14.40 14.63
N GLY A 26 1.38 -15.24 13.60
CA GLY A 26 0.94 -16.64 13.73
C GLY A 26 1.80 -17.48 14.66
N ASP A 27 3.08 -17.17 14.80
CA ASP A 27 4.04 -18.02 15.53
C ASP A 27 4.37 -17.54 16.95
N SER A 28 4.19 -16.25 17.25
CA SER A 28 4.80 -15.64 18.45
C SER A 28 3.84 -14.88 19.36
N GLY A 29 2.60 -14.61 18.92
CA GLY A 29 1.58 -13.92 19.73
C GLY A 29 1.98 -12.50 20.18
N LEU A 30 3.05 -11.91 19.62
CA LEU A 30 3.62 -10.65 20.08
C LEU A 30 2.82 -9.45 19.53
N PRO A 31 2.06 -8.71 20.36
CA PRO A 31 1.34 -7.50 19.92
C PRO A 31 2.30 -6.41 19.43
N LEU A 32 3.55 -6.44 19.91
CA LEU A 32 4.59 -5.51 19.50
C LEU A 32 4.92 -5.60 18.01
N ALA A 33 4.93 -6.80 17.41
CA ALA A 33 5.20 -6.95 15.97
C ALA A 33 4.12 -6.25 15.13
N VAL A 34 2.86 -6.33 15.54
CA VAL A 34 1.75 -5.58 14.92
C VAL A 34 2.03 -4.08 14.99
N ILE A 35 2.33 -3.56 16.18
CA ILE A 35 2.57 -2.13 16.41
C ILE A 35 3.70 -1.62 15.52
N PHE A 36 4.82 -2.33 15.47
CA PHE A 36 5.95 -1.98 14.62
C PHE A 36 5.59 -2.05 13.12
N GLY A 37 4.87 -3.09 12.69
CA GLY A 37 4.43 -3.23 11.31
C GLY A 37 3.49 -2.10 10.86
N LEU A 38 2.53 -1.72 11.71
CA LEU A 38 1.63 -0.58 11.46
C LEU A 38 2.37 0.76 11.45
N ALA A 39 3.28 0.99 12.41
CA ALA A 39 4.09 2.20 12.45
C ALA A 39 4.94 2.34 11.17
N LEU A 40 5.60 1.25 10.75
CA LEU A 40 6.42 1.23 9.53
C LEU A 40 5.58 1.46 8.27
N THR A 41 4.39 0.87 8.21
CA THR A 41 3.44 1.10 7.11
C THR A 41 2.98 2.56 7.07
N GLY A 42 2.69 3.18 8.21
CA GLY A 42 2.34 4.59 8.31
C GLY A 42 3.45 5.52 7.79
N ILE A 43 4.70 5.24 8.16
CA ILE A 43 5.87 5.95 7.63
C ILE A 43 5.98 5.76 6.11
N GLY A 44 5.78 4.53 5.61
CA GLY A 44 5.78 4.24 4.18
C GLY A 44 4.73 5.04 3.41
N ILE A 45 3.50 5.09 3.92
CA ILE A 45 2.39 5.86 3.34
C ILE A 45 2.73 7.35 3.27
N ALA A 46 3.29 7.92 4.33
CA ALA A 46 3.73 9.32 4.35
C ALA A 46 4.83 9.58 3.31
N GLY A 47 5.79 8.65 3.20
CA GLY A 47 6.92 8.73 2.27
C GLY A 47 6.51 8.74 0.80
N TYR A 48 5.55 7.90 0.39
CA TYR A 48 5.14 7.85 -1.03
C TYR A 48 4.04 8.87 -1.39
N SER A 49 3.16 9.23 -0.45
CA SER A 49 2.00 10.07 -0.75
C SER A 49 2.36 11.52 -1.08
N ALA A 50 3.32 12.10 -0.35
CA ALA A 50 3.76 13.48 -0.56
C ALA A 50 4.39 13.71 -1.97
N PRO A 51 5.43 12.97 -2.39
CA PRO A 51 6.02 13.14 -3.72
C PRO A 51 5.05 12.77 -4.85
N ASN A 52 4.17 11.78 -4.67
CA ASN A 52 3.18 11.41 -5.68
C ASN A 52 2.15 12.54 -5.91
N THR A 53 1.60 13.09 -4.82
CA THR A 53 0.65 14.21 -4.89
C THR A 53 1.31 15.44 -5.53
N HIS A 54 2.52 15.78 -5.09
CA HIS A 54 3.25 16.91 -5.64
C HIS A 54 3.53 16.73 -7.13
N ALA A 55 4.00 15.55 -7.56
CA ALA A 55 4.27 15.28 -8.97
C ALA A 55 3.02 15.46 -9.83
N ALA A 56 1.87 14.93 -9.41
CA ALA A 56 0.61 15.08 -10.14
C ALA A 56 0.14 16.55 -10.19
N MET A 57 0.14 17.25 -9.06
CA MET A 57 -0.35 18.63 -8.97
C MET A 57 0.60 19.64 -9.65
N SER A 58 1.90 19.35 -9.70
CA SER A 58 2.90 20.20 -10.37
C SER A 58 2.95 20.01 -11.89
N ALA A 59 2.33 18.95 -12.42
CA ALA A 59 2.35 18.62 -13.84
C ALA A 59 1.22 19.29 -14.65
N VAL A 60 0.32 20.01 -13.99
CA VAL A 60 -0.89 20.58 -14.61
C VAL A 60 -0.97 22.09 -14.37
N ASP A 61 -1.68 22.78 -15.26
CA ASP A 61 -1.95 24.21 -15.11
C ASP A 61 -2.89 24.51 -13.94
N ARG A 62 -2.80 25.73 -13.39
CA ARG A 62 -3.62 26.17 -12.24
C ARG A 62 -5.12 25.98 -12.45
N ARG A 63 -5.61 26.12 -13.69
CA ARG A 63 -7.03 25.94 -14.05
C ARG A 63 -7.51 24.48 -13.90
N GLN A 64 -6.59 23.51 -13.97
CA GLN A 64 -6.88 22.08 -13.93
C GLN A 64 -6.65 21.44 -12.54
N LEU A 65 -6.20 22.21 -11.55
CA LEU A 65 -5.89 21.69 -10.21
C LEU A 65 -7.10 21.04 -9.54
N GLY A 66 -8.29 21.63 -9.67
CA GLY A 66 -9.51 21.07 -9.10
C GLY A 66 -9.88 19.70 -9.70
N VAL A 67 -9.78 19.58 -11.03
CA VAL A 67 -10.05 18.32 -11.74
C VAL A 67 -9.01 17.26 -11.38
N THR A 68 -7.73 17.65 -11.35
CA THR A 68 -6.60 16.75 -11.03
C THR A 68 -6.69 16.23 -9.60
N ALA A 69 -7.02 17.11 -8.64
CA ALA A 69 -7.25 16.72 -7.26
C ALA A 69 -8.43 15.75 -7.12
N GLY A 70 -9.53 15.98 -7.86
CA GLY A 70 -10.66 15.07 -7.94
C GLY A 70 -10.27 13.69 -8.44
N ILE A 71 -9.58 13.62 -9.59
CA ILE A 71 -9.08 12.35 -10.17
C ILE A 71 -8.15 11.63 -9.19
N LEU A 72 -7.23 12.36 -8.55
CA LEU A 72 -6.30 11.78 -7.58
C LEU A 72 -7.05 11.19 -6.39
N GLN A 73 -8.03 11.90 -5.84
CA GLN A 73 -8.83 11.39 -4.72
C GLN A 73 -9.68 10.20 -5.11
N THR A 74 -10.33 10.22 -6.29
CA THR A 74 -11.07 9.07 -6.81
C THR A 74 -10.17 7.86 -6.97
N SER A 75 -8.96 8.02 -7.53
CA SER A 75 -8.03 6.90 -7.69
C SER A 75 -7.65 6.24 -6.35
N ARG A 76 -7.48 7.04 -5.29
CA ARG A 76 -7.21 6.55 -3.93
C ARG A 76 -8.39 5.82 -3.34
N LEU A 77 -9.60 6.37 -3.47
CA LEU A 77 -10.82 5.73 -2.96
C LEU A 77 -11.10 4.41 -3.68
N CYS A 78 -10.95 4.36 -5.00
CA CYS A 78 -11.04 3.11 -5.76
C CYS A 78 -10.03 2.07 -5.25
N GLY A 79 -8.78 2.47 -5.04
CA GLY A 79 -7.75 1.58 -4.47
C GLY A 79 -8.12 1.08 -3.07
N GLN A 80 -8.63 1.96 -2.19
CA GLN A 80 -9.08 1.58 -0.84
C GLN A 80 -10.25 0.58 -0.88
N MET A 81 -11.23 0.80 -1.76
CA MET A 81 -12.37 -0.10 -1.92
C MET A 81 -11.92 -1.48 -2.41
N ILE A 82 -11.01 -1.53 -3.39
CA ILE A 82 -10.43 -2.80 -3.87
C ILE A 82 -9.66 -3.49 -2.74
N SER A 83 -8.84 -2.74 -2.00
CA SER A 83 -8.05 -3.27 -0.89
C SER A 83 -8.92 -3.82 0.25
N LEU A 84 -10.11 -3.25 0.48
CA LEU A 84 -11.05 -3.75 1.47
C LEU A 84 -11.83 -4.96 0.95
N GLY A 85 -12.18 -4.98 -0.33
CA GLY A 85 -12.94 -6.06 -0.95
C GLY A 85 -12.18 -7.38 -1.02
N ILE A 86 -10.85 -7.35 -1.21
CA ILE A 86 -10.03 -8.56 -1.33
C ILE A 86 -10.08 -9.44 -0.05
N PRO A 87 -9.80 -8.92 1.17
CA PRO A 87 -9.93 -9.71 2.40
C PRO A 87 -11.34 -10.26 2.61
N ILE A 88 -12.37 -9.45 2.33
CA ILE A 88 -13.78 -9.88 2.46
C ILE A 88 -14.08 -11.05 1.52
N MET A 89 -13.62 -10.97 0.26
CA MET A 89 -13.76 -12.04 -0.71
C MET A 89 -13.02 -13.30 -0.25
N LEU A 90 -11.79 -13.17 0.25
CA LEU A 90 -11.01 -14.29 0.79
C LEU A 90 -11.71 -14.95 1.98
N PHE A 91 -12.24 -14.16 2.92
CA PHE A 91 -13.02 -14.69 4.03
C PHE A 91 -14.28 -15.41 3.54
N SER A 92 -15.03 -14.82 2.61
CA SER A 92 -16.21 -15.48 2.04
C SER A 92 -15.90 -16.79 1.33
N LEU A 93 -14.73 -16.92 0.69
CA LEU A 93 -14.34 -18.13 -0.05
C LEU A 93 -13.75 -19.22 0.85
N LEU A 94 -12.99 -18.84 1.88
CA LEU A 94 -12.27 -19.77 2.75
C LEU A 94 -13.09 -20.18 3.98
N LEU A 95 -13.81 -19.22 4.59
CA LEU A 95 -14.59 -19.44 5.82
C LEU A 95 -16.08 -19.68 5.50
N GLY A 96 -16.57 -19.15 4.38
CA GLY A 96 -17.98 -19.22 3.96
C GLY A 96 -18.75 -17.91 4.21
N GLN A 97 -19.85 -17.71 3.49
CA GLN A 97 -20.60 -16.44 3.46
C GLN A 97 -21.22 -16.01 4.81
N GLN A 98 -21.33 -16.92 5.78
CA GLN A 98 -21.98 -16.70 7.08
C GLN A 98 -21.10 -17.13 8.26
N ALA A 99 -19.79 -17.27 8.03
CA ALA A 99 -18.88 -17.68 9.09
C ALA A 99 -18.85 -16.66 10.23
N ASP A 100 -19.18 -17.10 11.44
CA ASP A 100 -18.92 -16.32 12.63
C ASP A 100 -17.43 -16.39 12.94
N LEU A 101 -16.75 -15.25 12.94
CA LEU A 101 -15.31 -15.16 13.22
C LEU A 101 -14.97 -15.64 14.63
N ALA A 102 -15.93 -15.64 15.57
CA ALA A 102 -15.73 -16.16 16.92
C ALA A 102 -15.75 -17.70 16.97
N GLU A 103 -16.45 -18.35 16.04
CA GLU A 103 -16.56 -19.81 15.97
C GLU A 103 -15.62 -20.44 14.91
N THR A 104 -15.04 -19.60 14.06
CA THR A 104 -14.12 -20.03 13.00
C THR A 104 -12.80 -20.52 13.60
N ASP A 105 -12.28 -21.63 13.07
CA ASP A 105 -10.95 -22.13 13.41
C ASP A 105 -9.87 -21.03 13.21
N PRO A 106 -9.13 -20.64 14.26
CA PRO A 106 -8.07 -19.64 14.18
C PRO A 106 -7.05 -19.92 13.06
N ALA A 107 -6.80 -21.19 12.73
CA ALA A 107 -5.88 -21.56 11.66
C ALA A 107 -6.40 -21.14 10.27
N GLN A 108 -7.70 -21.27 10.02
CA GLN A 108 -8.32 -20.85 8.75
C GLN A 108 -8.35 -19.32 8.61
N LEU A 109 -8.62 -18.61 9.71
CA LEU A 109 -8.56 -17.15 9.74
C LEU A 109 -7.13 -16.65 9.46
N LEU A 110 -6.13 -17.24 10.11
CA LEU A 110 -4.72 -16.93 9.87
C LEU A 110 -4.37 -17.22 8.40
N GLN A 111 -4.78 -18.36 7.85
CA GLN A 111 -4.52 -18.70 6.44
C GLN A 111 -5.06 -17.62 5.49
N ALA A 112 -6.30 -17.16 5.69
CA ALA A 112 -6.89 -16.11 4.88
C ALA A 112 -6.12 -14.77 4.99
N LEU A 113 -5.71 -14.39 6.22
CA LEU A 113 -4.88 -13.21 6.45
C LEU A 113 -3.50 -13.33 5.80
N TYR A 114 -2.82 -14.48 5.89
CA TYR A 114 -1.53 -14.71 5.24
C TYR A 114 -1.63 -14.57 3.72
N ILE A 115 -2.68 -15.12 3.11
CA ILE A 115 -2.92 -14.97 1.66
C ILE A 115 -3.12 -13.49 1.30
N ALA A 116 -3.98 -12.78 2.03
CA ALA A 116 -4.27 -11.36 1.78
C ALA A 116 -3.02 -10.49 1.93
N PHE A 117 -2.27 -10.66 3.03
CA PHE A 117 -1.06 -9.89 3.29
C PHE A 117 0.02 -10.22 2.26
N THR A 118 0.17 -11.47 1.83
CA THR A 118 1.19 -11.86 0.84
C THR A 118 0.90 -11.20 -0.50
N LEU A 119 -0.38 -11.16 -0.90
CA LEU A 119 -0.81 -10.45 -2.09
C LEU A 119 -0.48 -8.95 -2.00
N PHE A 120 -0.79 -8.29 -0.88
CA PHE A 120 -0.52 -6.86 -0.71
C PHE A 120 0.97 -6.53 -0.63
N THR A 121 1.77 -7.38 0.01
CA THR A 121 3.23 -7.26 0.00
C THR A 121 3.77 -7.35 -1.43
N GLY A 122 3.32 -8.36 -2.20
CA GLY A 122 3.69 -8.50 -3.61
C GLY A 122 3.29 -7.29 -4.46
N LEU A 123 2.08 -6.76 -4.26
CA LEU A 123 1.60 -5.57 -4.96
C LEU A 123 2.42 -4.33 -4.63
N ASN A 124 2.80 -4.13 -3.36
CA ASN A 124 3.66 -3.01 -2.95
C ASN A 124 5.07 -3.14 -3.55
N LEU A 125 5.64 -4.34 -3.60
CA LEU A 125 6.95 -4.57 -4.24
C LEU A 125 6.90 -4.33 -5.76
N LEU A 126 5.83 -4.76 -6.43
CA LEU A 126 5.61 -4.46 -7.85
C LEU A 126 5.49 -2.95 -8.07
N ALA A 127 4.72 -2.26 -7.24
CA ALA A 127 4.58 -0.80 -7.29
C ALA A 127 5.94 -0.10 -7.05
N ALA A 128 6.75 -0.60 -6.13
CA ALA A 128 8.09 -0.09 -5.88
C ALA A 128 9.01 -0.27 -7.10
N ALA A 129 8.96 -1.44 -7.75
CA ALA A 129 9.71 -1.70 -8.97
C ALA A 129 9.29 -0.77 -10.12
N VAL A 130 7.98 -0.58 -10.32
CA VAL A 130 7.45 0.36 -11.33
C VAL A 130 7.87 1.80 -11.02
N SER A 131 7.78 2.21 -9.75
CA SER A 131 8.21 3.54 -9.29
C SER A 131 9.71 3.76 -9.54
N TRP A 132 10.53 2.73 -9.35
CA TRP A 132 11.96 2.78 -9.61
C TRP A 132 12.30 2.93 -11.09
N MET A 133 11.54 2.26 -11.97
CA MET A 133 11.72 2.33 -13.42
C MET A 133 11.35 3.71 -14.01
N ARG A 134 10.74 4.61 -13.23
CA ARG A 134 10.32 5.93 -13.70
C ARG A 134 11.52 6.78 -14.16
N PRO A 135 11.50 7.40 -15.35
CA PRO A 135 12.62 8.19 -15.86
C PRO A 135 13.01 9.41 -15.03
N SER A 136 14.29 9.78 -15.10
CA SER A 136 14.88 11.12 -14.88
C SER A 136 13.95 12.34 -15.00
N THR A 137 13.44 12.99 -13.95
CA THR A 137 12.86 14.36 -14.10
C THR A 137 13.94 15.43 -13.95
N HIS A 138 15.14 15.17 -14.47
CA HIS A 138 16.12 16.22 -14.68
C HIS A 138 15.78 16.88 -16.02
N PRO A 139 15.51 18.19 -16.07
CA PRO A 139 15.63 18.90 -17.33
C PRO A 139 17.09 18.73 -17.75
N SER A 140 17.33 18.24 -18.96
CA SER A 140 18.63 18.46 -19.60
C SER A 140 18.90 19.98 -19.51
N PRO A 141 20.11 20.42 -19.10
CA PRO A 141 20.50 21.79 -19.36
C PRO A 141 20.28 22.01 -20.86
N SER A 142 19.40 22.95 -21.20
CA SER A 142 19.15 23.37 -22.57
C SER A 142 20.49 23.60 -23.29
N GLN A 143 20.66 22.96 -24.44
CA GLN A 143 21.43 23.56 -25.52
C GLN A 143 20.54 24.57 -26.25
#